data_AF-A0A8S0GX05-F1
#
_entry.id   AF-A0A8S0GX05-F1
#
_cell.length_a   1.000
_cell.length_b   1.000
_cell.length_c   1.000
_cell.angle_alpha   90.00
_cell.angle_beta   90.00
_cell.angle_gamma   90.00
#
_symmetry.space_group_name_H-M   'P 1'
#
loop_
_entity.id
_entity.type
_entity.pdbx_description
1 polymer ?
#
loop_
_entity_poly.entity_id
_entity_poly.type
_entity_poly.pdbx_seq_one_letter_code
_entity_poly.pdbx_strand_id
1 'polypeptide(L)'
;MELGYAASAHASHGTSVAFNVQPRPTGQLLIGSSRQFDTLDPAIEPSVLAPMLRRAVDYLPALAELNGIRAWTGFRAATPDGLPILGEHPRQPGLWLAVGHEGLGVTTAPAARDCWWT
;
A
#
# COMPACT_ATOMS: atom_id res chain seq x y z
N MET A 1 13.07 5.51 11.68
CA MET A 1 12.26 4.40 11.15
C MET A 1 11.23 4.04 12.21
N GLU A 2 9.94 4.26 11.93
CA GLU A 2 8.86 3.91 12.86
C GLU A 2 8.73 2.38 12.92
N LEU A 3 8.95 1.76 14.08
CA LEU A 3 8.84 0.29 14.25
C LEU A 3 7.42 -0.25 13.97
N GLY A 4 6.39 0.61 14.07
CA GLY A 4 5.00 0.24 13.80
C GLY A 4 4.70 -0.09 12.33
N TYR A 5 5.47 0.47 11.39
CA TYR A 5 5.29 0.19 9.97
C TYR A 5 5.50 -1.29 9.65
N ALA A 6 6.59 -1.90 10.17
CA ALA A 6 6.88 -3.31 9.95
C ALA A 6 5.79 -4.22 10.56
N ALA A 7 5.29 -3.89 11.76
CA ALA A 7 4.20 -4.64 12.39
C ALA A 7 2.87 -4.52 11.63
N SER A 8 2.55 -3.33 11.11
CA SER A 8 1.34 -3.11 10.30
C SER A 8 1.44 -3.78 8.92
N ALA A 9 2.63 -3.82 8.32
CA ALA A 9 2.86 -4.41 7.01
C ALA A 9 2.59 -5.93 6.97
N HIS A 10 2.73 -6.61 8.11
CA HIS A 10 2.49 -8.05 8.25
C HIS A 10 1.15 -8.41 8.92
N ALA A 11 0.32 -7.43 9.26
CA ALA A 11 -1.03 -7.72 9.76
C ALA A 11 -1.82 -8.45 8.67
N SER A 12 -2.46 -9.58 9.01
CA SER A 12 -3.27 -10.39 8.09
C SER A 12 -4.78 -10.24 8.33
N HIS A 13 -5.17 -9.55 9.40
CA HIS A 13 -6.56 -9.35 9.80
C HIS A 13 -6.72 -8.00 10.52
N GLY A 14 -7.94 -7.46 10.48
CA GLY A 14 -8.32 -6.23 11.17
C GLY A 14 -7.75 -4.95 10.54
N THR A 15 -8.19 -3.81 11.06
CA THR A 15 -7.73 -2.51 10.59
C THR A 15 -6.43 -2.12 11.29
N SER A 16 -5.40 -1.81 10.53
CA SER A 16 -4.15 -1.26 11.06
C SER A 16 -3.79 0.06 10.39
N VAL A 17 -3.14 0.93 11.16
CA VAL A 17 -2.70 2.25 10.75
C VAL A 17 -1.22 2.40 11.11
N ALA A 18 -0.40 2.77 10.13
CA ALA A 18 0.96 3.26 10.33
C ALA A 18 1.12 4.58 9.57
N PHE A 19 2.24 5.27 9.78
CA PHE A 19 2.56 6.42 8.94
C PHE A 19 3.95 6.30 8.26
N ASN A 20 4.01 6.81 7.04
CA ASN A 20 5.19 7.07 6.25
C ASN A 20 4.95 8.40 5.54
N VAL A 21 5.99 9.20 5.42
CA VAL A 21 5.93 10.48 4.70
C VAL A 21 6.89 10.42 3.52
N GLN A 22 6.38 10.67 2.32
CA GLN A 22 7.15 10.65 1.08
C GLN A 22 7.08 12.04 0.41
N PRO A 23 8.19 12.80 0.40
CA PRO A 23 8.21 14.08 -0.30
C PRO A 23 8.18 13.88 -1.81
N ARG A 24 7.57 14.83 -2.52
CA ARG A 24 7.56 14.90 -3.99
C ARG A 24 8.44 16.05 -4.45
N PRO A 25 9.07 15.96 -5.64
CA PRO A 25 9.86 17.07 -6.21
C PRO A 25 9.08 18.37 -6.36
N THR A 26 7.75 18.27 -6.47
CA THR A 26 6.80 19.37 -6.60
C THR A 26 6.38 20.00 -5.25
N GLY A 27 6.99 19.58 -4.14
CA GLY A 27 6.76 20.15 -2.80
C GLY A 27 5.61 19.54 -1.99
N GLN A 28 4.76 18.68 -2.60
CA GLN A 28 3.74 17.96 -1.84
C GLN A 28 4.34 16.81 -1.03
N LEU A 29 3.67 16.47 0.05
CA LEU A 29 3.97 15.30 0.88
C LEU A 29 2.86 14.27 0.71
N LEU A 30 3.24 13.02 0.46
CA LEU A 30 2.31 11.89 0.54
C LEU A 30 2.42 11.27 1.94
N ILE A 31 1.28 11.14 2.61
CA ILE A 31 1.17 10.48 3.91
C ILE A 31 0.28 9.25 3.72
N GLY A 32 0.80 8.10 4.12
CA GLY A 32 0.11 6.81 4.18
C GLY A 32 0.73 6.00 5.30
N SER A 33 0.32 4.76 5.60
CA SER A 33 -0.77 4.01 5.00
C SER A 33 -1.52 3.23 6.08
N SER A 34 -2.78 2.91 5.78
CA SER A 34 -3.54 1.89 6.46
C SER A 34 -3.50 0.53 5.74
N ARG A 35 -3.96 -0.52 6.44
CA ARG A 35 -4.41 -1.79 5.88
C ARG A 35 -5.77 -2.13 6.47
N GLN A 36 -6.67 -2.56 5.59
CA GLN A 36 -8.01 -3.06 5.93
C GLN A 36 -8.22 -4.33 5.08
N PHE A 37 -8.91 -5.31 5.65
CA PHE A 37 -9.19 -6.59 5.01
C PHE A 37 -10.71 -6.76 4.86
N ASP A 38 -11.11 -7.68 3.99
CA ASP A 38 -12.51 -8.08 3.79
C ASP A 38 -13.47 -6.93 3.42
N THR A 39 -12.95 -5.90 2.74
CA THR A 39 -13.74 -4.78 2.25
C THR A 39 -13.37 -4.42 0.82
N LEU A 40 -14.38 -4.03 0.04
CA LEU A 40 -14.25 -3.44 -1.30
C LEU A 40 -14.83 -2.02 -1.34
N ASP A 41 -15.15 -1.45 -0.17
CA ASP A 41 -15.63 -0.08 -0.07
C ASP A 41 -14.45 0.90 -0.20
N PRO A 42 -14.43 1.80 -1.20
CA PRO A 42 -13.38 2.78 -1.37
C PRO A 42 -13.58 4.03 -0.48
N ALA A 43 -14.61 4.09 0.36
CA ALA A 43 -14.88 5.24 1.19
C ALA A 43 -13.70 5.58 2.11
N ILE A 44 -13.46 6.89 2.31
CA ILE A 44 -12.51 7.35 3.30
C ILE A 44 -13.16 7.27 4.67
N GLU A 45 -12.59 6.44 5.54
CA GLU A 45 -13.05 6.32 6.92
C GLU A 45 -12.31 7.30 7.85
N PRO A 46 -13.00 8.25 8.50
CA PRO A 46 -12.37 9.18 9.44
C PRO A 46 -11.72 8.46 10.64
N SER A 47 -12.27 7.31 11.04
CA SER A 47 -11.73 6.41 12.07
C SER A 47 -10.35 5.85 11.72
N VAL A 48 -9.99 5.78 10.44
CA VAL A 48 -8.69 5.31 9.92
C VAL A 48 -7.77 6.49 9.62
N LEU A 49 -8.29 7.52 8.95
CA LEU A 49 -7.53 8.71 8.55
C LEU A 49 -7.04 9.52 9.76
N ALA A 50 -7.91 9.76 10.75
CA ALA A 50 -7.58 10.65 11.86
C ALA A 50 -6.44 10.12 12.76
N PRO A 51 -6.41 8.83 13.17
CA PRO A 51 -5.26 8.27 13.87
C PRO A 51 -3.96 8.32 13.05
N MET A 52 -4.04 8.11 11.74
CA MET A 52 -2.87 8.16 10.85
C MET A 52 -2.24 9.56 10.83
N LEU A 53 -3.08 10.59 10.66
CA LEU A 53 -2.63 11.99 10.66
C LEU A 53 -2.13 12.43 12.03
N ARG A 54 -2.82 12.06 13.12
CA ARG A 54 -2.34 12.33 14.49
C ARG A 54 -0.95 11.75 14.69
N ARG A 55 -0.77 10.47 14.33
CA ARG A 55 0.53 9.80 14.44
C ARG A 55 1.59 10.49 13.57
N ALA A 56 1.27 10.93 12.37
CA ALA A 56 2.22 11.67 11.53
C ALA A 56 2.64 13.00 12.20
N VAL A 57 1.70 13.75 12.78
CA VAL A 57 1.96 15.02 13.48
C VAL A 57 2.77 14.80 14.77
N ASP A 58 2.51 13.73 15.51
CA ASP A 58 3.25 13.40 16.74
C ASP A 58 4.77 13.27 16.49
N TYR A 59 5.15 12.75 15.32
CA TYR A 59 6.56 12.60 14.93
C TYR A 59 7.09 13.76 14.10
N LEU A 60 6.22 14.46 13.35
CA LEU A 60 6.57 15.58 12.48
C LEU A 60 5.59 16.75 12.72
N PRO A 61 5.79 17.52 13.81
CA PRO A 61 4.81 18.54 14.23
C PRO A 61 4.53 19.61 13.19
N ALA A 62 5.52 19.95 12.35
CA ALA A 62 5.37 20.92 11.26
C ALA A 62 4.29 20.53 10.22
N LEU A 63 3.88 19.26 10.17
CA LEU A 63 2.77 18.81 9.32
C LEU A 63 1.43 19.42 9.74
N ALA A 64 1.26 19.82 11.00
CA ALA A 64 0.03 20.44 11.50
C ALA A 64 -0.27 21.80 10.84
N GLU A 65 0.76 22.46 10.31
CA GLU A 65 0.66 23.77 9.65
C GLU A 65 0.37 23.64 8.14
N LEU A 66 0.29 22.42 7.60
CA LEU A 66 0.09 22.19 6.17
C LEU A 66 -1.39 21.97 5.82
N ASN A 67 -1.75 22.35 4.59
CA ASN A 67 -3.09 22.11 4.06
C ASN A 67 -3.22 20.70 3.48
N GLY A 68 -4.29 19.99 3.86
CA GLY A 68 -4.70 18.75 3.21
C GLY A 68 -5.27 19.03 1.82
N ILE A 69 -4.61 18.53 0.77
CA ILE A 69 -5.05 18.74 -0.62
C ILE A 69 -6.14 17.73 -1.01
N ARG A 70 -5.94 16.45 -0.64
CA ARG A 70 -6.88 15.35 -0.93
C ARG A 70 -6.55 14.10 -0.10
N ALA A 71 -7.53 13.23 0.08
CA ALA A 71 -7.37 11.86 0.58
C ALA A 71 -8.00 10.87 -0.42
N TRP A 72 -7.45 9.66 -0.51
CA TRP A 72 -7.96 8.58 -1.37
C TRP A 72 -7.59 7.22 -0.75
N THR A 73 -8.33 6.19 -1.13
CA THR A 73 -8.03 4.77 -0.85
C THR A 73 -7.56 4.08 -2.12
N GLY A 74 -6.97 2.90 -1.96
CA GLY A 74 -6.62 2.02 -3.07
C GLY A 74 -6.59 0.57 -2.60
N PHE A 75 -6.98 -0.34 -3.49
CA PHE A 75 -6.98 -1.77 -3.21
C PHE A 75 -5.63 -2.38 -3.58
N ARG A 76 -5.08 -3.19 -2.68
CA ARG A 76 -3.89 -3.99 -2.95
C ARG A 76 -4.32 -5.33 -3.49
N ALA A 77 -3.88 -5.66 -4.69
CA ALA A 77 -4.09 -6.99 -5.26
C ALA A 77 -3.21 -8.00 -4.53
N ALA A 78 -3.74 -8.62 -3.48
CA ALA A 78 -3.07 -9.65 -2.72
C ALA A 78 -3.57 -11.05 -3.15
N THR A 79 -2.72 -12.05 -2.96
CA THR A 79 -3.05 -13.47 -3.09
C THR A 79 -3.18 -14.11 -1.71
N PRO A 80 -3.87 -15.26 -1.58
CA PRO A 80 -4.05 -15.92 -0.27
C PRO A 80 -2.74 -16.31 0.42
N ASP A 81 -1.69 -16.61 -0.34
CA ASP A 81 -0.35 -16.94 0.16
C ASP A 81 0.60 -15.73 0.24
N GLY A 82 0.15 -14.55 -0.22
CA GLY A 82 0.93 -13.32 -0.24
C GLY A 82 2.03 -13.27 -1.31
N LEU A 83 2.09 -14.26 -2.21
CA LEU A 83 3.07 -14.32 -3.30
C LEU A 83 2.45 -13.85 -4.62
N PRO A 84 3.18 -13.09 -5.46
CA PRO A 84 2.68 -12.73 -6.78
C PRO A 84 2.50 -13.99 -7.64
N ILE A 85 1.47 -13.97 -8.49
CA ILE A 85 1.26 -15.00 -9.52
C ILE A 85 2.00 -14.51 -10.77
N LEU A 86 3.07 -15.24 -11.12
CA LEU A 86 3.90 -15.02 -12.31
C LEU A 86 3.96 -16.32 -13.12
N GLY A 87 3.58 -16.26 -14.38
CA GLY A 87 3.69 -17.39 -15.32
C GLY A 87 2.45 -17.64 -16.17
N GLU A 88 2.49 -18.72 -16.94
CA GLU A 88 1.41 -19.12 -17.85
C GLU A 88 0.26 -19.76 -17.06
N HIS A 89 -0.97 -19.45 -17.44
CA HIS A 89 -2.14 -20.02 -16.78
C HIS A 89 -2.23 -21.52 -17.08
N PRO A 90 -2.35 -22.39 -16.05
CA PRO A 90 -2.17 -23.84 -16.19
C PRO A 90 -3.21 -24.55 -17.07
N ARG A 91 -4.31 -23.86 -17.42
CA ARG A 91 -5.39 -24.41 -18.25
C ARG A 91 -5.71 -23.56 -19.50
N GLN A 92 -4.96 -22.49 -19.75
CA GLN A 92 -5.21 -21.59 -20.89
C GLN A 92 -3.87 -21.27 -21.57
N PRO A 93 -3.45 -22.09 -22.54
CA PRO A 93 -2.22 -21.85 -23.29
C PRO A 93 -2.23 -20.46 -23.95
N GLY A 94 -1.12 -19.72 -23.81
CA GLY A 94 -0.95 -18.36 -24.29
C GLY A 94 -1.43 -17.26 -23.34
N LEU A 95 -2.07 -17.59 -22.22
CA LEU A 95 -2.46 -16.61 -21.19
C LEU A 95 -1.38 -16.53 -20.10
N TRP A 96 -0.77 -15.36 -19.95
CA TRP A 96 0.32 -15.09 -19.00
C TRP A 96 -0.13 -14.09 -17.93
N LEU A 97 0.20 -14.35 -16.66
CA LEU A 97 -0.30 -13.61 -15.50
C LEU A 97 0.81 -12.91 -14.71
N ALA A 98 0.76 -11.59 -14.59
CA ALA A 98 1.65 -10.80 -13.75
C ALA A 98 0.86 -10.02 -12.69
N VAL A 99 0.32 -10.71 -11.69
CA VAL A 99 -0.69 -10.16 -10.76
C VAL A 99 -0.38 -10.52 -9.30
N GLY A 100 -1.09 -9.91 -8.35
CA GLY A 100 -0.97 -10.30 -6.94
C GLY A 100 0.21 -9.68 -6.18
N HIS A 101 0.81 -8.61 -6.69
CA HIS A 101 2.01 -7.99 -6.11
C HIS A 101 1.79 -7.17 -4.83
N GLU A 102 0.56 -7.11 -4.32
CA GLU A 102 0.20 -6.40 -3.09
C GLU A 102 0.73 -4.95 -3.07
N GLY A 103 1.37 -4.52 -1.99
CA GLY A 103 1.97 -3.20 -1.81
C GLY A 103 3.38 -3.07 -2.39
N LEU A 104 3.93 -4.14 -2.99
CA LEU A 104 5.28 -4.17 -3.55
C LEU A 104 5.29 -4.10 -5.09
N GLY A 105 4.14 -3.91 -5.73
CA GLY A 105 4.01 -3.90 -7.20
C GLY A 105 4.95 -2.92 -7.90
N VAL A 106 5.10 -1.69 -7.39
CA VAL A 106 6.03 -0.71 -7.99
C VAL A 106 7.49 -1.17 -7.90
N THR A 107 7.88 -1.74 -6.76
CA THR A 107 9.25 -2.21 -6.52
C THR A 107 9.58 -3.45 -7.32
N THR A 108 8.63 -4.37 -7.44
CA THR A 108 8.83 -5.69 -8.08
C THR A 108 8.54 -5.67 -9.59
N ALA A 109 7.90 -4.63 -10.11
CA ALA A 109 7.57 -4.49 -11.54
C ALA A 109 8.76 -4.74 -12.50
N PRO A 110 9.98 -4.22 -12.26
CA PRO A 110 11.11 -4.49 -13.16
C PRO A 110 11.47 -5.97 -13.22
N ALA A 111 11.57 -6.63 -12.06
CA ALA A 111 11.92 -8.05 -11.97
C ALA A 111 10.82 -8.94 -12.55
N ALA A 112 9.55 -8.57 -12.33
CA ALA A 112 8.41 -9.30 -12.86
C ALA A 112 8.46 -9.39 -14.40
N ARG A 113 9.00 -8.37 -15.09
CA ARG A 113 9.17 -8.37 -16.55
C ARG A 113 10.24 -9.36 -17.04
N ASP A 114 11.18 -9.73 -16.19
CA ASP A 114 12.29 -10.59 -16.61
C ASP A 114 11.96 -12.09 -16.43
N CYS A 115 10.90 -12.42 -15.67
CA CYS A 115 10.41 -13.79 -15.47
C CYS A 115 9.83 -14.48 -16.74
N TRP A 116 9.77 -13.79 -17.87
CA TRP A 116 9.17 -14.29 -19.12
C TRP A 116 10.19 -14.61 -20.21
N TRP A 117 11.47 -14.31 -19.97
CA TRP A 117 12.54 -14.38 -20.98
C TRP A 117 13.57 -15.50 -20.73
N THR A 118 13.26 -16.45 -19.85
CA THR A 118 14.05 -17.67 -19.60
C THR A 118 13.17 -18.89 -19.80
#